data_AF-A0A9N9X1A7-F1
#
_entry.id   AF-A0A9N9X1A7-F1
#
_cell.length_a   1.000
_cell.length_b   1.000
_cell.length_c   1.000
_cell.angle_alpha   90.00
_cell.angle_beta   90.00
_cell.angle_gamma   90.00
#
_symmetry.space_group_name_H-M   'P 1'
#
loop_
_entity.id
_entity.type
_entity.pdbx_description
1 polymer ?
#
loop_
_entity_poly.entity_id
_entity_poly.type
_entity_poly.pdbx_seq_one_letter_code
_entity_poly.pdbx_strand_id
1 'polypeptide(L)'
;MLKLKVSFNHLFCPLFFSHRPRKKHIYFTSLIKTLRHFNPVSDKHFKDKIQNYWANPSIPEILSFADRLYEEEQYLEAYELLNRIRLLKEPEVLWRLARVLYIMSLDKDVTADVKWEMTKEAKKLLTIAVDIGQYLNIGGGL
;
A
#
# COMPACT_ATOMS: atom_id res chain seq x y z
N MET A 1 19.09 -56.13 19.21
CA MET A 1 20.15 -55.20 19.67
C MET A 1 19.64 -53.78 19.45
N LEU A 2 19.21 -53.11 20.52
CA LEU A 2 18.59 -51.78 20.51
C LEU A 2 19.07 -51.05 21.75
N LYS A 3 19.84 -49.96 21.61
CA LYS A 3 19.90 -48.85 22.58
C LYS A 3 20.35 -47.57 21.87
N LEU A 4 19.39 -46.86 21.27
CA LEU A 4 19.51 -45.42 21.03
C LEU A 4 19.38 -44.71 22.39
N LYS A 5 20.50 -44.23 22.95
CA LYS A 5 20.52 -43.32 24.09
C LYS A 5 20.45 -41.89 23.56
N VAL A 6 19.24 -41.34 23.47
CA VAL A 6 19.06 -39.90 23.24
C VAL A 6 19.12 -39.20 24.59
N SER A 7 20.07 -38.27 24.73
CA SER A 7 20.31 -37.45 25.93
C SER A 7 19.18 -36.43 26.10
N PHE A 8 18.45 -36.51 27.22
CA PHE A 8 17.35 -35.61 27.60
C PHE A 8 17.80 -34.28 28.25
N ASN A 9 19.10 -33.94 28.17
CA ASN A 9 19.66 -32.82 28.94
C ASN A 9 19.44 -31.41 28.37
N HIS A 10 18.68 -31.25 27.28
CA HIS A 10 18.33 -29.93 26.75
C HIS A 10 16.89 -29.47 27.05
N LEU A 11 16.10 -30.27 27.77
CA LEU A 11 14.72 -29.92 28.11
C LEU A 11 14.52 -29.28 29.50
N PHE A 12 15.57 -29.16 30.33
CA PHE A 12 15.44 -28.65 31.71
C PHE A 12 16.49 -27.60 32.13
N CYS A 13 16.80 -26.64 31.26
CA CYS A 13 17.37 -25.37 31.70
C CYS A 13 16.42 -24.22 31.33
N PRO A 14 15.42 -23.97 32.19
CA PRO A 14 15.36 -22.64 32.77
C PRO A 14 14.79 -22.69 34.19
N LEU A 15 15.54 -23.27 35.14
CA LEU A 15 15.26 -23.08 36.56
C LEU A 15 16.60 -22.77 37.22
N PHE A 16 16.63 -21.68 37.98
CA PHE A 16 17.81 -21.15 38.70
C PHE A 16 18.75 -20.22 37.92
N PHE A 17 18.20 -19.10 37.44
CA PHE A 17 18.89 -17.82 37.60
C PHE A 17 18.01 -16.87 38.41
N SER A 18 18.27 -16.88 39.72
CA SER A 18 17.80 -15.87 40.65
C SER A 18 18.58 -14.57 40.41
N HIS A 19 17.99 -13.65 39.65
CA HIS A 19 18.26 -12.23 39.82
C HIS A 19 17.00 -11.43 39.48
N ARG A 20 16.38 -10.82 40.50
CA ARG A 20 15.29 -9.84 40.30
C ARG A 20 15.84 -8.65 39.51
N PRO A 21 15.08 -8.17 38.51
CA PRO A 21 14.58 -6.80 38.66
C PRO A 21 13.09 -6.65 38.30
N ARG A 22 12.46 -5.75 39.04
CA ARG A 22 11.10 -5.21 38.84
C ARG A 22 10.98 -4.51 37.48
N LYS A 23 10.57 -5.17 36.39
CA LYS A 23 10.11 -4.48 35.16
C LYS A 23 9.03 -5.27 34.40
N LYS A 24 7.80 -5.28 34.93
CA LYS A 24 6.61 -5.80 34.22
C LYS A 24 6.11 -4.90 33.07
N HIS A 25 6.79 -3.79 32.79
CA HIS A 25 6.32 -2.78 31.82
C HIS A 25 6.91 -2.88 30.40
N ILE A 26 7.86 -3.79 30.15
CA ILE A 26 8.62 -3.77 28.88
C ILE A 26 7.92 -4.54 27.74
N TYR A 27 7.06 -5.52 28.05
CA TYR A 27 6.36 -6.30 27.00
C TYR A 27 5.05 -5.64 26.51
N PHE A 28 4.47 -4.73 27.28
CA PHE A 28 3.26 -4.01 26.85
C PHE A 28 3.56 -2.95 25.79
N THR A 29 4.80 -2.43 25.75
CA THR A 29 5.16 -1.35 24.81
C THR A 29 5.48 -1.84 23.41
N SER A 30 5.81 -3.14 23.21
CA SER A 30 6.00 -3.71 21.86
C SER A 30 4.66 -4.02 21.18
N LEU A 31 3.65 -4.45 21.93
CA LEU A 31 2.28 -4.68 21.43
C LEU A 31 1.54 -3.37 21.08
N ILE A 32 1.77 -2.29 21.83
CA ILE A 32 1.22 -0.97 21.49
C ILE A 32 1.84 -0.41 20.19
N LYS A 33 3.12 -0.73 19.90
CA LYS A 33 3.77 -0.29 18.65
C LYS A 33 3.20 -0.98 17.42
N THR A 34 2.83 -2.27 17.51
CA THR A 34 2.19 -2.99 16.39
C THR A 34 0.72 -2.62 16.21
N LEU A 35 -0.01 -2.31 17.29
CA LEU A 35 -1.39 -1.81 17.21
C LEU A 35 -1.50 -0.41 16.59
N ARG A 36 -0.43 0.40 16.59
CA ARG A 36 -0.42 1.72 15.93
C ARG A 36 -0.49 1.61 14.39
N HIS A 37 -0.14 0.47 13.80
CA HIS A 37 -0.33 0.21 12.35
C HIS A 37 -1.71 -0.36 12.00
N PHE A 38 -2.55 -0.67 12.99
CA PHE A 38 -3.88 -1.23 12.80
C PHE A 38 -5.00 -0.22 13.09
N ASN A 39 -4.73 1.07 12.89
CA ASN A 39 -5.70 2.13 13.14
C ASN A 39 -6.43 2.51 11.83
N PRO A 40 -7.69 2.07 11.62
CA PRO A 40 -8.51 2.49 10.47
C PRO A 40 -8.92 3.98 10.53
N VAL A 41 -8.46 4.71 11.55
CA VAL A 41 -8.67 6.17 11.74
C VAL A 41 -7.70 7.02 10.91
N SER A 42 -6.78 6.40 10.14
CA SER A 42 -5.79 7.11 9.32
C SER A 42 -6.37 7.81 8.09
N ASP A 43 -7.61 7.53 7.68
CA ASP A 43 -8.15 8.09 6.44
C ASP A 43 -8.47 9.59 6.52
N LYS A 44 -8.91 10.09 7.69
CA LYS A 44 -9.19 11.53 7.87
C LYS A 44 -7.89 12.35 7.95
N HIS A 45 -6.92 11.84 8.71
CA HIS A 45 -5.65 12.54 8.91
C HIS A 45 -4.75 12.53 7.67
N PHE A 46 -4.95 11.57 6.76
CA PHE A 46 -4.31 11.52 5.45
C PHE A 46 -4.90 12.55 4.49
N LYS A 47 -6.24 12.72 4.47
CA LYS A 47 -6.90 13.79 3.72
C LYS A 47 -6.35 15.16 4.09
N ASP A 48 -6.25 15.47 5.38
CA ASP A 48 -5.76 16.78 5.86
C ASP A 48 -4.27 17.00 5.56
N LYS A 49 -3.44 15.93 5.58
CA LYS A 49 -2.02 16.02 5.21
C LYS A 49 -1.79 16.20 3.71
N ILE A 50 -2.58 15.53 2.86
CA ILE A 50 -2.56 15.79 1.42
C ILE A 50 -2.96 17.24 1.17
N GLN A 51 -4.00 17.73 1.84
CA GLN A 51 -4.49 19.08 1.68
C GLN A 51 -3.43 20.15 2.03
N ASN A 52 -2.56 19.87 3.02
CA ASN A 52 -1.48 20.78 3.41
C ASN A 52 -0.21 20.72 2.54
N TYR A 53 0.10 19.59 1.88
CA TYR A 53 1.23 19.49 0.94
C TYR A 53 0.90 19.98 -0.48
N TRP A 54 -0.40 20.12 -0.79
CA TRP A 54 -0.91 20.44 -2.12
C TRP A 54 -1.85 21.66 -2.12
N ALA A 55 -1.46 22.75 -1.45
CA ALA A 55 -2.09 24.03 -1.72
C ALA A 55 -1.61 24.52 -3.11
N ASN A 56 -2.32 24.48 -4.24
CA ASN A 56 -3.70 24.12 -4.60
C ASN A 56 -3.73 23.69 -6.09
N PRO A 57 -2.98 22.68 -6.60
CA PRO A 57 -3.20 22.27 -7.97
C PRO A 57 -4.55 21.56 -8.05
N SER A 58 -5.41 22.04 -8.94
CA SER A 58 -6.70 21.39 -9.20
C SER A 58 -6.47 19.95 -9.71
N ILE A 59 -7.44 19.04 -9.52
CA ILE A 59 -7.32 17.67 -10.05
C ILE A 59 -6.95 17.69 -11.55
N PRO A 60 -7.59 18.53 -12.41
CA PRO A 60 -7.17 18.67 -13.80
C PRO A 60 -5.71 19.07 -14.00
N GLU A 61 -5.17 19.96 -13.16
CA GLU A 61 -3.75 20.34 -13.22
C GLU A 61 -2.84 19.16 -12.87
N ILE A 62 -3.19 18.40 -11.84
CA ILE A 62 -2.43 17.19 -11.47
C ILE A 62 -2.47 16.17 -12.61
N LEU A 63 -3.64 15.97 -13.23
CA LEU A 63 -3.78 15.06 -14.36
C LEU A 63 -2.96 15.51 -15.57
N SER A 64 -3.00 16.80 -15.92
CA SER A 64 -2.18 17.34 -17.02
C SER A 64 -0.68 17.26 -16.74
N PHE A 65 -0.26 17.36 -15.48
CA PHE A 65 1.14 17.13 -15.13
C PHE A 65 1.51 15.65 -15.21
N ALA A 66 0.64 14.74 -14.78
CA ALA A 66 0.84 13.30 -14.93
C ALA A 66 0.89 12.88 -16.41
N ASP A 67 0.06 13.47 -17.27
CA ASP A 67 0.06 13.20 -18.71
C ASP A 67 1.37 13.69 -19.35
N ARG A 68 1.92 14.85 -18.95
CA ARG A 68 3.26 15.29 -19.38
C ARG A 68 4.37 14.34 -18.94
N LEU A 69 4.39 13.92 -17.68
CA LEU A 69 5.36 12.93 -17.18
C LEU A 69 5.28 11.62 -17.97
N TYR A 70 4.06 11.20 -18.33
CA TYR A 70 3.84 10.01 -19.15
C TYR A 70 4.38 10.17 -20.58
N GLU A 71 4.16 11.33 -21.21
CA GLU A 71 4.69 11.66 -22.54
C GLU A 71 6.23 11.75 -22.55
N GLU A 72 6.83 12.18 -21.44
CA GLU A 72 8.28 12.22 -21.21
C GLU A 72 8.88 10.88 -20.78
N GLU A 73 8.10 9.79 -20.80
CA GLU A 73 8.48 8.44 -20.37
C GLU A 73 8.90 8.33 -18.88
N GLN A 74 8.57 9.34 -18.07
CA GLN A 74 8.77 9.41 -16.62
C GLN A 74 7.65 8.68 -15.88
N TYR A 75 7.54 7.37 -16.12
CA TYR A 75 6.41 6.57 -15.65
C TYR A 75 6.37 6.40 -14.13
N LEU A 76 7.54 6.33 -13.47
CA LEU A 76 7.59 6.19 -12.01
C LEU A 76 7.07 7.45 -11.32
N GLU A 77 7.47 8.61 -11.81
CA GLU A 77 7.06 9.92 -11.33
C GLU A 77 5.55 10.12 -11.55
N ALA A 78 5.05 9.76 -12.74
CA ALA A 78 3.62 9.76 -13.04
C ALA A 78 2.83 8.84 -12.10
N TYR A 79 3.36 7.63 -11.82
CA TYR A 79 2.77 6.68 -10.89
C TYR A 79 2.71 7.25 -9.48
N GLU A 80 3.80 7.79 -8.96
CA GLU A 80 3.85 8.35 -7.61
C GLU A 80 2.87 9.52 -7.45
N LEU A 81 2.82 10.41 -8.45
CA LEU A 81 1.92 11.55 -8.47
C LEU A 81 0.45 11.11 -8.40
N LEU A 82 0.05 10.18 -9.27
CA LEU A 82 -1.31 9.66 -9.33
C LEU A 82 -1.68 8.81 -8.11
N ASN A 83 -0.73 8.01 -7.59
CA ASN A 83 -0.97 7.14 -6.45
C ASN A 83 -1.25 7.93 -5.16
N ARG A 84 -0.67 9.13 -5.02
CA ARG A 84 -0.95 10.05 -3.90
C ARG A 84 -2.43 10.49 -3.86
N ILE A 85 -3.05 10.66 -5.01
CA ILE A 85 -4.46 11.09 -5.13
C ILE A 85 -5.43 9.94 -5.42
N ARG A 86 -4.95 8.69 -5.46
CA ARG A 86 -5.76 7.48 -5.75
C ARG A 86 -6.98 7.34 -4.84
N LEU A 87 -6.89 7.78 -3.58
CA LEU A 87 -7.98 7.67 -2.61
C LEU A 87 -9.17 8.60 -2.91
N LEU A 88 -9.02 9.58 -3.80
CA LEU A 88 -10.14 10.40 -4.28
C LEU A 88 -11.14 9.56 -5.09
N LYS A 89 -10.70 8.41 -5.63
CA LYS A 89 -11.53 7.50 -6.44
C LYS A 89 -12.17 8.16 -7.68
N GLU A 90 -11.56 9.21 -8.19
CA GLU A 90 -11.95 9.80 -9.47
C GLU A 90 -11.64 8.82 -10.62
N PRO A 91 -12.60 8.49 -11.49
CA PRO A 91 -12.39 7.51 -12.57
C PRO A 91 -11.19 7.83 -13.46
N GLU A 92 -11.00 9.10 -13.80
CA GLU A 92 -9.89 9.60 -14.62
C GLU A 92 -8.51 9.37 -13.99
N VAL A 93 -8.42 9.48 -12.66
CA VAL A 93 -7.19 9.21 -11.90
C VAL A 93 -6.89 7.71 -11.90
N LEU A 94 -7.92 6.89 -11.64
CA LEU A 94 -7.78 5.43 -11.59
C LEU A 94 -7.39 4.84 -12.94
N TRP A 95 -7.99 5.32 -14.03
CA TRP A 95 -7.64 4.90 -15.39
C TRP A 95 -6.19 5.27 -15.75
N ARG A 96 -5.75 6.52 -15.49
CA ARG A 96 -4.37 6.93 -15.75
C ARG A 96 -3.38 6.13 -14.93
N LEU A 97 -3.67 5.90 -13.65
CA LEU A 97 -2.81 5.10 -12.77
C LEU A 97 -2.69 3.65 -13.28
N ALA A 98 -3.79 3.06 -13.74
CA ALA A 98 -3.78 1.73 -14.34
C ALA A 98 -2.96 1.69 -15.64
N ARG A 99 -3.08 2.71 -16.49
CA ARG A 99 -2.29 2.86 -17.72
C ARG A 99 -0.79 2.90 -17.40
N VAL A 100 -0.38 3.72 -16.43
CA VAL A 100 1.03 3.84 -16.03
C VAL A 100 1.57 2.51 -15.48
N LEU A 101 0.83 1.85 -14.59
CA LEU A 101 1.20 0.54 -14.04
C LEU A 101 1.37 -0.52 -15.13
N TYR A 102 0.50 -0.52 -16.13
CA TYR A 102 0.60 -1.44 -17.26
C TYR A 102 1.84 -1.16 -18.10
N ILE A 103 2.14 0.10 -18.42
CA ILE A 103 3.34 0.44 -19.19
C ILE A 103 4.61 0.05 -18.44
N MET A 104 4.71 0.36 -17.15
CA MET A 104 5.85 -0.05 -16.33
C MET A 104 5.98 -1.58 -16.25
N SER A 105 4.88 -2.34 -16.31
CA SER A 105 4.94 -3.80 -16.34
C SER A 105 5.47 -4.37 -17.66
N LEU A 106 5.54 -3.59 -18.73
CA LEU A 106 6.14 -4.01 -20.00
C LEU A 106 7.67 -3.87 -20.02
N ASP A 107 8.25 -3.15 -19.05
CA ASP A 107 9.69 -2.95 -18.95
C ASP A 107 10.43 -4.31 -18.84
N LYS A 108 11.56 -4.43 -19.53
CA LYS A 108 12.36 -5.65 -19.60
C LYS A 108 13.05 -5.95 -18.28
N ASP A 109 13.32 -4.92 -17.47
CA ASP A 109 14.05 -5.04 -16.21
C ASP A 109 13.16 -5.53 -15.05
N VAL A 110 11.83 -5.59 -15.26
CA VAL A 110 10.86 -6.04 -14.26
C VAL A 110 10.70 -7.57 -14.31
N THR A 111 10.73 -8.21 -13.13
CA THR A 111 10.54 -9.67 -13.02
C THR A 111 9.10 -10.10 -13.29
N ALA A 112 8.89 -11.34 -13.75
CA ALA A 112 7.56 -11.85 -14.08
C ALA A 112 6.54 -11.73 -12.93
N ASP A 113 6.97 -11.96 -11.69
CA ASP A 113 6.11 -11.84 -10.50
C ASP A 113 5.67 -10.39 -10.26
N VAL A 114 6.58 -9.43 -10.43
CA VAL A 114 6.25 -8.00 -10.30
C VAL A 114 5.35 -7.56 -11.44
N LYS A 115 5.61 -8.00 -12.69
CA LYS A 115 4.72 -7.75 -13.84
C LYS A 115 3.30 -8.22 -13.59
N TRP A 116 3.17 -9.41 -13.00
CA TRP A 116 1.87 -9.99 -12.64
C TRP A 116 1.14 -9.12 -11.61
N GLU A 117 1.80 -8.72 -10.52
CA GLU A 117 1.15 -7.88 -9.50
C GLU A 117 0.79 -6.48 -10.04
N MET A 118 1.64 -5.85 -10.85
CA MET A 118 1.33 -4.57 -11.49
C MET A 118 0.12 -4.68 -12.42
N THR A 119 0.05 -5.72 -13.24
CA THR A 119 -1.06 -5.95 -14.18
C THR A 119 -2.36 -6.26 -13.45
N LYS A 120 -2.28 -7.04 -12.37
CA LYS A 120 -3.41 -7.36 -11.49
C LYS A 120 -3.92 -6.12 -10.77
N GLU A 121 -3.05 -5.25 -10.28
CA GLU A 121 -3.43 -3.98 -9.67
C GLU A 121 -4.05 -3.03 -10.70
N ALA A 122 -3.47 -2.90 -11.89
CA ALA A 122 -4.03 -2.11 -12.98
C ALA A 122 -5.45 -2.58 -13.34
N LYS A 123 -5.66 -3.90 -13.47
CA LYS A 123 -7.00 -4.47 -13.71
C LYS A 123 -7.99 -4.10 -12.61
N LYS A 124 -7.58 -4.20 -11.34
CA LYS A 124 -8.43 -3.83 -10.19
C LYS A 124 -8.84 -2.36 -10.23
N LEU A 125 -7.90 -1.47 -10.55
CA LEU A 125 -8.18 -0.03 -10.67
C LEU A 125 -9.17 0.25 -11.80
N LEU A 126 -9.02 -0.41 -12.96
CA LEU A 126 -9.95 -0.29 -14.07
C LEU A 126 -11.35 -0.78 -13.71
N THR A 127 -11.48 -1.91 -13.01
CA THR A 127 -12.79 -2.39 -12.54
C THR A 127 -13.47 -1.36 -11.65
N ILE A 128 -12.73 -0.79 -10.68
CA ILE A 128 -13.28 0.26 -9.80
C ILE A 128 -13.68 1.50 -10.61
N ALA A 129 -12.86 1.93 -11.57
CA ALA A 129 -13.15 3.10 -12.40
C ALA A 129 -14.43 2.91 -13.23
N VAL A 130 -14.60 1.72 -13.83
CA VAL A 130 -15.79 1.36 -14.61
C VAL A 130 -17.02 1.32 -13.73
N ASP A 131 -16.94 0.67 -12.55
CA ASP A 131 -18.06 0.57 -11.62
C ASP A 131 -18.54 1.98 -11.21
N ILE A 132 -17.62 2.88 -10.85
CA ILE A 132 -17.95 4.26 -10.48
C ILE A 132 -18.59 5.01 -11.67
N GLY A 133 -18.03 4.87 -12.88
CA GLY A 133 -18.57 5.50 -14.08
C GLY A 133 -20.00 5.04 -14.42
N GLN A 134 -20.32 3.76 -14.19
CA GLN A 134 -21.67 3.24 -14.38
C GLN A 134 -22.66 3.84 -13.38
N TYR A 135 -22.29 3.97 -12.10
CA TYR A 135 -23.15 4.60 -11.09
C TYR A 135 -23.45 6.07 -11.40
N LEU A 136 -22.45 6.83 -11.88
CA LEU A 136 -22.64 8.24 -12.26
C LEU A 136 -23.59 8.38 -13.46
N ASN A 137 -23.50 7.48 -14.44
CA ASN A 137 -24.37 7.50 -15.62
C ASN A 137 -25.83 7.12 -15.31
N ILE A 138 -26.08 6.29 -14.29
CA ILE A 138 -27.45 5.90 -13.89
C ILE A 138 -28.12 6.99 -13.04
N GLY A 139 -27.34 7.78 -12.29
CA GLY A 139 -27.86 8.85 -11.42
C GLY A 139 -28.10 10.21 -12.08
N GLY A 140 -27.55 10.45 -13.28
CA GLY A 140 -27.65 11.73 -14.01
C GLY A 140 -28.82 11.84 -14.99
N GLY A 141 -29.77 10.89 -14.95
CA GLY A 141 -30.92 10.81 -15.87
C GLY A 141 -32.25 11.25 -15.29
N LEU A 142 -32.27 12.25 -14.40
CA LEU A 142 -33.49 12.87 -13.84
C LEU A 142 -33.48 14.39 -14.00
#